data_AF-X1VHG2-F1
#
_entry.id   AF-X1VHG2-F1
#
_cell.length_a   1.000
_cell.length_b   1.000
_cell.length_c   1.000
_cell.angle_alpha   90.00
_cell.angle_beta   90.00
_cell.angle_gamma   90.00
#
_symmetry.space_group_name_H-M   'P 1'
#
loop_
_entity.id
_entity.type
_entity.pdbx_description
1 polymer ?
#
loop_
_entity_poly.entity_id
_entity_poly.type
_entity_poly.pdbx_seq_one_letter_code
_entity_poly.pdbx_strand_id
1 'polypeptide(L)'
;MLAKTAFLLRDCPDVCSELSNRFKFLLIDEYQDTNHAQYKIARALVSEHSNICATGDPDQSIYRWRGADIRNILAFEKDWPDATVV
;
A
#
# COMPACT_ATOMS: atom_id res chain seq x y z
N MET A 1 -11.44 -6.20 -9.80
CA MET A 1 -11.91 -4.93 -9.20
C MET A 1 -10.73 -4.02 -8.89
N LEU A 2 -9.82 -4.41 -7.98
CA LEU A 2 -8.69 -3.59 -7.55
C LEU A 2 -7.74 -3.13 -8.67
N ALA A 3 -7.46 -3.97 -9.68
CA ALA A 3 -6.62 -3.56 -10.80
C ALA A 3 -7.20 -2.34 -11.56
N LYS A 4 -8.53 -2.27 -11.73
CA LYS A 4 -9.19 -1.11 -12.37
C LYS A 4 -9.04 0.15 -11.53
N THR A 5 -9.17 0.02 -10.20
CA THR A 5 -8.92 1.12 -9.26
C THR A 5 -7.46 1.58 -9.33
N ALA A 6 -6.50 0.66 -9.33
CA ALA A 6 -5.09 1.01 -9.47
C ALA A 6 -4.79 1.75 -10.78
N PHE A 7 -5.42 1.36 -11.90
CA PHE A 7 -5.31 2.09 -13.16
C PHE A 7 -5.98 3.46 -13.10
N LEU A 8 -7.19 3.57 -12.54
CA LEU A 8 -7.87 4.85 -12.34
C LEU A 8 -7.00 5.84 -11.54
N LEU A 9 -6.45 5.40 -10.41
CA LEU A 9 -5.62 6.27 -9.56
C LEU A 9 -4.30 6.68 -10.23
N ARG A 10 -3.76 5.84 -11.12
CA ARG A 10 -2.58 6.18 -11.93
C ARG A 10 -2.92 7.16 -13.05
N ASP A 11 -4.05 6.96 -13.72
CA ASP A 11 -4.41 7.66 -14.97
C ASP A 11 -5.22 8.94 -14.72
N CYS A 12 -5.81 9.12 -13.52
CA CYS A 12 -6.58 10.29 -13.10
C CYS A 12 -5.96 10.91 -11.83
N PRO A 13 -4.94 11.78 -11.97
CA PRO A 13 -4.23 12.39 -10.83
C PRO A 13 -5.11 13.27 -9.94
N ASP A 14 -6.13 13.90 -10.51
CA ASP A 14 -7.15 14.68 -9.81
C ASP A 14 -7.92 13.83 -8.80
N VAL A 15 -8.40 12.64 -9.23
CA VAL A 15 -9.07 11.68 -8.35
C VAL A 15 -8.11 11.15 -7.29
N CYS A 16 -6.87 10.85 -7.68
CA CYS A 16 -5.83 10.40 -6.74
C CYS A 16 -5.59 11.43 -5.62
N SER A 17 -5.39 12.69 -6.00
CA SER A 17 -5.11 13.79 -5.06
C SER A 17 -6.34 14.10 -4.19
N GLU A 18 -7.56 14.05 -4.74
CA GLU A 18 -8.80 14.16 -3.95
C GLU A 18 -8.87 13.06 -2.88
N LEU A 19 -8.64 11.81 -3.27
CA LEU A 19 -8.71 10.67 -2.35
C LEU A 19 -7.58 10.68 -1.31
N SER A 20 -6.36 11.07 -1.69
CA SER A 20 -5.26 11.21 -0.73
C SER A 20 -5.55 12.31 0.30
N ASN A 21 -6.04 13.47 -0.15
CA ASN A 21 -6.44 14.54 0.78
C ASN A 21 -7.60 14.14 1.70
N ARG A 22 -8.50 13.28 1.23
CA ARG A 22 -9.60 12.73 2.02
C ARG A 22 -9.12 11.70 3.05
N PHE A 23 -8.26 10.77 2.65
CA PHE A 23 -7.75 9.68 3.49
C PHE A 23 -6.39 10.02 4.10
N LYS A 24 -6.40 10.98 5.02
CA LYS A 24 -5.19 11.54 5.65
C LYS A 24 -4.30 10.54 6.38
N PHE A 25 -4.81 9.38 6.77
CA PHE A 25 -4.08 8.32 7.45
C PHE A 25 -4.55 6.97 6.91
N LEU A 26 -3.60 6.14 6.47
CA LEU A 26 -3.88 4.81 5.95
C LEU A 26 -3.33 3.76 6.92
N LEU A 27 -4.21 2.90 7.44
CA LEU A 27 -3.83 1.76 8.27
C LEU A 27 -4.05 0.48 7.47
N ILE A 28 -3.04 -0.40 7.40
CA ILE A 28 -3.11 -1.67 6.68
C ILE A 28 -2.69 -2.80 7.59
N ASP A 29 -3.60 -3.74 7.79
CA ASP A 29 -3.34 -4.99 8.49
C ASP A 29 -2.93 -6.09 7.49
N GLU A 30 -2.26 -7.13 7.98
CA GLU A 30 -1.76 -8.27 7.19
C GLU A 30 -0.97 -7.87 5.94
N TYR A 31 -0.03 -6.93 6.10
CA TYR A 31 0.67 -6.31 4.97
C TYR A 31 1.49 -7.31 4.14
N GLN A 32 1.96 -8.41 4.74
CA GLN A 32 2.70 -9.49 4.08
C GLN A 32 1.89 -10.21 2.98
N ASP A 33 0.56 -10.12 3.03
CA ASP A 33 -0.34 -10.79 2.09
C ASP A 33 -0.84 -9.86 0.96
N THR A 34 -0.35 -8.63 0.92
CA THR A 34 -0.73 -7.66 -0.12
C THR A 34 -0.13 -8.03 -1.48
N ASN A 35 -0.93 -7.89 -2.54
CA ASN A 35 -0.48 -8.03 -3.92
C ASN A 35 -0.10 -6.69 -4.56
N HIS A 36 0.44 -6.73 -5.78
CA HIS A 36 0.91 -5.53 -6.47
C HIS A 36 -0.18 -4.45 -6.66
N ALA A 37 -1.42 -4.84 -6.95
CA ALA A 37 -2.50 -3.87 -7.13
C ALA A 37 -2.88 -3.18 -5.82
N GLN A 38 -2.94 -3.93 -4.72
CA GLN A 38 -3.19 -3.39 -3.38
C GLN A 38 -2.07 -2.42 -2.96
N TYR A 39 -0.81 -2.81 -3.19
CA TYR A 39 0.34 -1.95 -2.95
C TYR A 39 0.26 -0.63 -3.74
N LYS A 40 -0.07 -0.68 -5.04
CA LYS A 40 -0.21 0.52 -5.87
C LYS A 40 -1.34 1.44 -5.41
N ILE A 41 -2.45 0.87 -4.96
CA ILE A 41 -3.54 1.66 -4.37
C ILE A 41 -3.07 2.33 -3.08
N ALA A 42 -2.42 1.60 -2.17
CA ALA A 42 -1.91 2.16 -0.92
C ALA A 42 -0.93 3.32 -1.17
N ARG A 43 0.02 3.15 -2.10
CA ARG A 43 0.96 4.20 -2.52
C ARG A 43 0.25 5.44 -3.05
N ALA A 44 -0.81 5.27 -3.84
CA ALA A 44 -1.58 6.38 -4.39
C ALA A 44 -2.37 7.12 -3.31
N LEU A 45 -2.99 6.40 -2.38
CA LEU A 45 -3.83 7.00 -1.33
C LEU A 45 -3.05 7.84 -0.31
N VAL A 46 -1.73 7.69 -0.22
CA VAL A 46 -0.90 8.50 0.68
C VAL A 46 0.06 9.43 -0.06
N SER A 47 -0.16 9.68 -1.36
CA SER A 47 0.79 10.44 -2.19
C SER A 47 1.05 11.87 -1.71
N GLU A 48 0.10 12.50 -1.01
CA GLU A 48 0.22 13.89 -0.55
C GLU A 48 0.91 14.03 0.83
N HIS A 49 0.98 12.96 1.63
CA HIS A 49 1.40 13.05 3.04
C HIS A 49 2.23 11.88 3.57
N SER A 50 2.25 10.73 2.90
CA SER A 50 2.96 9.51 3.34
C SER A 50 2.56 8.97 4.74
N ASN A 51 1.45 9.44 5.32
CA ASN A 51 0.90 8.90 6.56
C ASN A 51 0.32 7.49 6.37
N ILE A 52 1.19 6.49 6.42
CA ILE A 52 0.84 5.07 6.35
C ILE A 52 1.35 4.34 7.60
N CYS A 53 0.51 3.48 8.15
CA CYS A 53 0.87 2.53 9.19
C CYS A 53 0.51 1.14 8.69
N ALA A 54 1.49 0.23 8.65
CA ALA A 54 1.28 -1.13 8.21
C ALA A 54 1.74 -2.08 9.32
N THR A 55 0.96 -3.13 9.55
CA THR A 55 1.31 -4.22 10.45
C THR A 55 1.28 -5.54 9.68
N GLY A 56 2.12 -6.48 10.08
CA GLY A 56 2.19 -7.79 9.46
C GLY A 56 3.38 -8.60 9.96
N ASP A 57 3.36 -9.89 9.68
CA ASP A 57 4.39 -10.85 10.04
C ASP A 57 4.88 -11.56 8.76
N PRO A 58 6.14 -11.39 8.34
CA PRO A 58 6.64 -12.02 7.12
C PRO A 58 6.58 -13.55 7.17
N ASP A 59 6.68 -14.17 8.35
CA ASP A 59 6.63 -15.63 8.52
C ASP A 59 5.20 -16.18 8.34
N GLN A 60 4.19 -15.30 8.37
CA GLN A 60 2.78 -15.64 8.16
C GLN A 60 2.28 -15.39 6.72
N SER A 61 3.18 -15.11 5.77
CA SER A 61 2.80 -14.91 4.36
C SER A 61 2.41 -16.22 3.67
N ILE A 62 1.11 -16.55 3.67
CA ILE A 62 0.57 -17.81 3.11
C ILE A 62 -0.20 -17.61 1.80
N TYR A 63 -0.44 -16.37 1.36
CA TYR A 63 -1.23 -16.08 0.15
C TYR A 63 -0.41 -15.86 -1.13
N ARG A 64 0.85 -16.30 -1.18
CA ARG A 64 1.70 -16.20 -2.40
C ARG A 64 1.01 -16.77 -3.65
N TRP A 65 0.26 -17.86 -3.52
CA TRP A 65 -0.48 -18.49 -4.63
C TRP A 65 -1.59 -17.59 -5.23
N ARG A 66 -2.03 -16.55 -4.50
CA ARG A 66 -2.96 -15.51 -4.99
C ARG A 66 -2.25 -14.23 -5.44
N GLY A 67 -0.92 -14.26 -5.53
CA GLY A 67 -0.10 -13.13 -5.94
C GLY A 67 0.26 -12.15 -4.83
N ALA A 68 0.15 -12.55 -3.56
CA ALA A 68 0.78 -11.82 -2.47
C ALA A 68 2.29 -11.70 -2.71
N ASP A 69 2.83 -10.52 -2.44
CA ASP A 69 4.24 -10.24 -2.61
C ASP A 69 4.87 -9.88 -1.26
N ILE A 70 5.52 -10.87 -0.64
CA ILE A 70 6.23 -10.71 0.63
C ILE A 70 7.28 -9.58 0.57
N ARG A 71 7.75 -9.19 -0.62
CA ARG A 71 8.67 -8.07 -0.75
C ARG A 71 8.05 -6.75 -0.31
N ASN A 72 6.72 -6.60 -0.34
CA ASN A 72 6.05 -5.39 0.10
C ASN A 72 6.38 -5.09 1.58
N ILE A 73 6.25 -6.09 2.46
CA ILE A 73 6.58 -5.91 3.88
C ILE A 73 8.09 -5.83 4.11
N LEU A 74 8.88 -6.67 3.42
CA LEU A 74 10.34 -6.69 3.57
C LEU A 74 11.04 -5.42 3.04
N ALA A 75 10.42 -4.69 2.11
CA ALA A 75 10.94 -3.45 1.54
C ALA A 75 10.26 -2.20 2.10
N PHE A 76 9.44 -2.31 3.16
CA PHE A 76 8.65 -1.20 3.66
C PHE A 76 9.52 0.01 4.03
N GLU A 77 10.60 -0.19 4.79
CA GLU A 77 11.54 0.88 5.16
C GLU A 77 12.26 1.49 3.96
N LYS A 78 12.45 0.73 2.88
CA LYS A 78 13.04 1.25 1.64
C LYS A 78 12.04 2.13 0.89
N ASP A 79 10.77 1.73 0.90
CA ASP A 79 9.70 2.46 0.23
C ASP A 79 9.24 3.70 1.00
N TRP A 80 9.41 3.67 2.32
CA TRP A 80 9.10 4.74 3.27
C TRP A 80 10.32 5.01 4.17
N PRO A 81 11.32 5.77 3.71
CA PRO A 81 12.57 5.97 4.45
C PRO A 81 12.40 6.65 5.81
N ASP A 82 11.33 7.42 5.98
CA ASP A 82 11.00 8.10 7.24
C ASP A 82 10.12 7.25 8.18
N ALA A 83 9.83 6.00 7.81
CA ALA A 83 9.02 5.10 8.63
C ALA A 83 9.75 4.75 9.93
N THR A 84 8.99 4.69 11.02
CA THR A 84 9.47 4.16 12.29
C THR A 84 9.06 2.69 12.38
N VAL A 85 10.02 1.80 12.62
CA VAL A 85 9.77 0.39 12.93
C VAL A 85 9.70 0.21 14.45
N VAL A 86 8.66 -0.47 14.93
CA VAL A 86 8.36 -0.68 16.35
C VAL A 86 8.34 -2.17 16.65
#